data_AF-A0A2I1HPG4-F1
#
_entry.id   AF-A0A2I1HPG4-F1
#
_cell.length_a   1.000
_cell.length_b   1.000
_cell.length_c   1.000
_cell.angle_alpha   90.00
_cell.angle_beta   90.00
_cell.angle_gamma   90.00
#
_symmetry.space_group_name_H-M   'P 1'
#
loop_
_entity.id
_entity.type
_entity.pdbx_description
1 polymer ?
#
loop_
_entity_poly.entity_id
_entity_poly.type
_entity_poly.pdbx_seq_one_letter_code
_entity_poly.pdbx_strand_id
1 'polypeptide(L)'
;MEDRGQSKREFKHPRSPRPQKKAKSDEKSTGKEAIEAAVSFSKFIPLISEIGNVFNEILDLVEAAEHNKRTCGILRDRVNVAELAVRELRVRNKDKKDFFNSKNYKSLQNLV
;
A
#
# COMPACT_ATOMS: atom_id res chain seq x y z
N MET A 1 -13.41 48.88 25.37
CA MET A 1 -12.10 49.47 25.06
C MET A 1 -11.18 48.32 24.73
N GLU A 2 -10.85 48.21 23.45
CA GLU A 2 -9.86 47.24 22.92
C GLU A 2 -8.49 47.60 23.50
N ASP A 3 -7.69 46.59 23.88
CA ASP A 3 -6.25 46.80 24.05
C ASP A 3 -5.50 45.76 23.20
N ARG A 4 -5.02 46.21 22.04
CA ARG A 4 -4.16 45.48 21.12
C ARG A 4 -2.73 45.92 21.37
N GLY A 5 -1.96 45.09 22.07
CA GLY A 5 -0.51 45.28 22.24
C GLY A 5 0.30 44.17 21.57
N GLN A 6 0.56 44.28 20.27
CA GLN A 6 1.60 43.49 19.59
C GLN A 6 2.98 44.07 19.92
N SER A 7 3.79 43.32 20.69
CA SER A 7 5.21 43.65 20.91
C SER A 7 6.11 42.85 19.97
N LYS A 8 7.11 43.57 19.45
CA LYS A 8 7.91 43.26 18.27
C LYS A 8 9.00 42.22 18.55
N ARG A 9 9.28 41.41 17.54
CA ARG A 9 10.51 40.62 17.38
C ARG A 9 11.72 41.55 17.29
N GLU A 10 12.88 41.10 17.76
CA GLU A 10 14.23 41.28 17.19
C GLU A 10 15.26 40.75 18.21
N PHE A 11 15.92 39.63 17.92
CA PHE A 11 17.23 39.29 18.48
C PHE A 11 18.11 38.77 17.33
N LYS A 12 19.04 39.62 16.89
CA LYS A 12 20.21 39.33 16.03
C LYS A 12 21.43 39.39 16.96
N HIS A 13 22.36 38.43 17.03
CA HIS A 13 23.46 38.08 16.11
C HIS A 13 24.42 37.08 16.86
N PRO A 14 25.53 36.51 16.29
CA PRO A 14 26.09 36.60 14.93
C PRO A 14 26.43 35.21 14.29
N ARG A 15 26.76 35.23 12.99
CA ARG A 15 27.42 34.11 12.29
C ARG A 15 28.94 34.17 12.46
N SER A 16 29.61 33.02 12.48
CA SER A 16 30.93 32.84 11.85
C SER A 16 31.15 31.36 11.49
N PRO A 17 31.56 31.02 10.26
CA PRO A 17 31.87 29.66 9.82
C PRO A 17 33.37 29.34 10.00
N ARG A 18 33.73 28.08 10.27
CA ARG A 18 35.11 27.58 10.10
C ARG A 18 35.14 26.10 9.71
N PRO A 19 36.23 25.61 9.11
CA PRO A 19 36.18 24.89 7.84
C PRO A 19 36.36 23.38 8.00
N GLN A 20 36.00 22.69 6.93
CA GLN A 20 36.07 21.24 6.73
C GLN A 20 37.46 20.65 7.01
N LYS A 21 37.50 19.52 7.71
CA LYS A 21 38.48 18.45 7.46
C LYS A 21 37.74 17.17 7.10
N LYS A 22 37.93 16.77 5.85
CA LYS A 22 37.60 15.46 5.28
C LYS A 22 38.38 14.37 6.04
N ALA A 23 37.68 13.36 6.52
CA ALA A 23 38.24 12.03 6.71
C ALA A 23 37.15 11.01 6.37
N LYS A 24 37.49 10.15 5.43
CA LYS A 24 36.68 9.06 4.87
C LYS A 24 36.82 7.86 5.81
N SER A 25 35.71 7.28 6.23
CA SER A 25 35.68 5.88 6.64
C SER A 25 34.32 5.32 6.25
N ASP A 26 34.37 4.54 5.18
CA ASP A 26 33.33 3.63 4.75
C ASP A 26 32.95 2.71 5.92
N GLU A 27 31.77 2.90 6.50
CA GLU A 27 31.11 1.84 7.26
C GLU A 27 29.81 1.49 6.57
N LYS A 28 29.97 0.57 5.63
CA LYS A 28 28.92 -0.16 4.93
C LYS A 28 28.10 -0.93 5.96
N SER A 29 27.04 -0.32 6.48
CA SER A 29 25.94 -1.07 7.09
C SER A 29 25.11 -1.68 5.96
N THR A 30 25.60 -2.79 5.40
CA THR A 30 24.75 -3.68 4.62
C THR A 30 23.85 -4.46 5.57
N GLY A 31 22.77 -3.82 6.00
CA GLY A 31 21.53 -4.54 6.25
C GLY A 31 21.08 -5.11 4.91
N LYS A 32 21.32 -6.40 4.68
CA LYS A 32 20.68 -7.11 3.57
C LYS A 32 19.20 -7.29 3.90
N GLU A 33 18.41 -6.23 3.77
CA GLU A 33 17.05 -6.46 3.31
C GLU A 33 17.16 -6.93 1.87
N ALA A 34 16.80 -8.20 1.64
CA ALA A 34 16.72 -8.73 0.30
C ALA A 34 15.74 -7.83 -0.47
N ILE A 35 16.26 -7.03 -1.39
CA ILE A 35 15.42 -6.26 -2.31
C ILE A 35 14.59 -7.28 -3.06
N GLU A 36 13.32 -7.34 -2.72
CA GLU A 36 12.42 -8.29 -3.33
C GLU A 36 12.31 -7.95 -4.82
N ALA A 37 12.59 -8.92 -5.68
CA ALA A 37 12.64 -8.66 -7.11
C ALA A 37 11.29 -8.16 -7.60
N ALA A 38 11.29 -6.96 -8.20
CA ALA A 38 10.10 -6.36 -8.79
C ALA A 38 9.58 -7.26 -9.93
N VAL A 39 8.26 -7.45 -9.97
CA VAL A 39 7.57 -8.22 -11.00
C VAL A 39 6.67 -7.27 -11.79
N SER A 40 6.71 -7.37 -13.12
CA SER A 40 5.84 -6.55 -13.97
C SER A 40 4.36 -6.73 -13.63
N PHE A 41 3.63 -5.63 -13.49
CA PHE A 41 2.18 -5.61 -13.30
C PHE A 41 1.43 -6.48 -14.33
N SER A 42 1.93 -6.57 -15.57
CA SER A 42 1.31 -7.40 -16.61
C SER A 42 1.16 -8.87 -16.21
N LYS A 43 2.06 -9.41 -15.37
CA LYS A 43 1.96 -10.78 -14.86
C LYS A 43 0.85 -10.97 -13.83
N PHE A 44 0.46 -9.90 -13.14
CA PHE A 44 -0.61 -9.92 -12.13
C PHE A 44 -2.01 -9.82 -12.74
N ILE A 45 -2.14 -9.27 -13.96
CA ILE A 45 -3.44 -9.11 -14.64
C ILE A 45 -4.26 -10.41 -14.67
N PRO A 46 -3.73 -11.56 -15.13
CA PRO A 46 -4.52 -12.80 -15.15
C PRO A 46 -4.97 -13.23 -13.74
N LEU A 47 -4.07 -13.18 -12.76
CA LEU A 47 -4.38 -13.56 -11.37
C LEU A 47 -5.45 -12.67 -10.74
N ILE A 48 -5.33 -11.35 -10.93
CA ILE A 48 -6.32 -10.37 -10.44
C ILE A 48 -7.68 -10.61 -11.09
N SER A 49 -7.70 -10.95 -12.38
CA SER A 49 -8.95 -11.24 -13.10
C SER A 49 -9.60 -12.52 -12.59
N GLU A 50 -8.81 -13.56 -12.36
CA GLU A 50 -9.30 -14.85 -11.86
C GLU A 50 -9.88 -14.72 -10.44
N ILE A 51 -9.17 -14.03 -9.54
CA ILE A 51 -9.69 -13.72 -8.19
C ILE A 51 -10.99 -12.91 -8.27
N GLY A 52 -11.06 -11.93 -9.19
CA GLY A 52 -12.28 -11.16 -9.41
C GLY A 52 -13.46 -12.02 -9.88
N ASN A 53 -13.21 -13.01 -10.75
CA ASN A 53 -14.25 -13.94 -11.20
C ASN A 53 -14.74 -14.82 -10.04
N VAL A 54 -13.82 -15.36 -9.22
CA VAL A 54 -14.19 -16.13 -8.02
C VAL A 54 -15.07 -15.33 -7.08
N PHE A 55 -14.77 -14.04 -6.86
CA PHE A 55 -15.64 -13.18 -6.05
C PHE A 55 -17.03 -13.00 -6.64
N ASN A 56 -17.15 -12.80 -7.96
CA ASN A 56 -18.46 -12.71 -8.62
C ASN A 56 -19.26 -14.02 -8.43
N GLU A 57 -18.63 -15.17 -8.63
CA GLU A 57 -19.27 -16.48 -8.41
C GLU A 57 -19.76 -16.64 -6.96
N ILE A 58 -18.97 -16.21 -5.97
CA ILE A 58 -19.39 -16.23 -4.56
C ILE A 58 -20.59 -15.30 -4.33
N LEU A 59 -20.59 -14.11 -4.92
CA LEU A 59 -21.69 -13.16 -4.77
C LEU A 59 -22.98 -13.72 -5.39
N ASP A 60 -22.91 -14.33 -6.58
CA ASP A 60 -24.04 -14.96 -7.25
C ASP A 60 -24.63 -16.10 -6.40
N LEU A 61 -23.77 -16.96 -5.83
CA LEU A 61 -24.18 -18.04 -4.93
C LEU A 61 -24.84 -17.51 -3.65
N VAL A 62 -24.27 -16.45 -3.07
CA VAL A 62 -24.79 -15.81 -1.86
C VAL A 62 -26.15 -15.14 -2.11
N GLU A 63 -26.34 -14.54 -3.27
CA GLU A 63 -27.62 -13.96 -3.68
C GLU A 63 -28.69 -15.04 -3.87
N ALA A 64 -28.34 -16.15 -4.53
CA ALA A 64 -29.25 -17.26 -4.79
C ALA A 64 -29.55 -18.13 -3.54
N ALA A 65 -28.73 -18.07 -2.49
CA ALA A 65 -28.85 -18.95 -1.33
C ALA A 65 -30.17 -18.75 -0.56
N GLU A 66 -31.07 -19.75 -0.54
CA GLU A 66 -32.37 -19.66 0.14
C GLU A 66 -32.28 -19.76 1.68
N HIS A 67 -31.21 -20.39 2.19
CA HIS A 67 -30.98 -20.59 3.61
C HIS A 67 -29.77 -19.80 4.12
N ASN A 68 -29.56 -19.80 5.45
CA ASN A 68 -28.41 -19.17 6.10
C ASN A 68 -28.24 -17.68 5.78
N LYS A 69 -29.33 -16.97 5.46
CA LYS A 69 -29.35 -15.57 5.00
C LYS A 69 -28.50 -14.62 5.85
N ARG A 70 -28.47 -14.80 7.17
CA ARG A 70 -27.60 -14.01 8.06
C ARG A 70 -26.11 -14.24 7.77
N THR A 71 -25.69 -15.48 7.68
CA THR A 71 -24.30 -15.85 7.36
C THR A 71 -23.94 -15.45 5.94
N CYS A 72 -24.84 -15.67 4.97
CA CYS A 72 -24.69 -15.22 3.59
C CYS A 72 -24.54 -13.69 3.49
N GLY A 73 -25.30 -12.93 4.28
CA GLY A 73 -25.13 -11.47 4.38
C GLY A 73 -23.72 -11.06 4.84
N ILE A 74 -23.21 -11.70 5.90
CA ILE A 74 -21.84 -11.45 6.39
C ILE A 74 -20.80 -11.83 5.33
N LEU A 75 -21.00 -12.94 4.62
CA LEU A 75 -20.10 -13.37 3.55
C LEU A 75 -20.07 -12.34 2.42
N ARG A 76 -21.25 -11.89 1.95
CA ARG A 76 -21.38 -10.84 0.93
C ARG A 76 -20.58 -9.60 1.29
N ASP A 77 -20.72 -9.11 2.51
CA ASP A 77 -20.07 -7.88 2.95
C ASP A 77 -18.53 -8.04 2.94
N ARG A 78 -18.02 -9.20 3.38
CA ARG A 78 -16.58 -9.50 3.34
C ARG A 78 -16.04 -9.64 1.92
N VAL A 79 -16.79 -10.30 1.04
CA VAL A 79 -16.40 -10.48 -0.37
C VAL A 79 -16.38 -9.13 -1.08
N ASN A 80 -17.37 -8.27 -0.86
CA ASN A 80 -17.38 -6.92 -1.42
C ASN A 80 -16.15 -6.11 -0.99
N VAL A 81 -15.75 -6.16 0.28
CA VAL A 81 -14.54 -5.47 0.75
C VAL A 81 -13.28 -6.03 0.08
N ALA A 82 -13.16 -7.36 -0.03
CA ALA A 82 -12.02 -8.00 -0.69
C ALA A 82 -11.96 -7.67 -2.19
N GLU A 83 -13.12 -7.65 -2.85
CA GLU A 83 -13.27 -7.33 -4.26
C GLU A 83 -12.84 -5.89 -4.55
N LEU A 84 -13.26 -4.94 -3.72
CA LEU A 84 -12.81 -3.55 -3.80
C LEU A 84 -11.27 -3.45 -3.67
N ALA A 85 -10.67 -4.19 -2.74
CA ALA A 85 -9.22 -4.20 -2.57
C ALA A 85 -8.50 -4.73 -3.83
N VAL A 86 -9.03 -5.79 -4.45
CA VAL A 86 -8.49 -6.37 -5.69
C VAL A 86 -8.66 -5.41 -6.88
N ARG A 87 -9.83 -4.75 -7.02
CA ARG A 87 -10.02 -3.69 -8.02
C ARG A 87 -9.04 -2.55 -7.82
N GLU A 88 -8.78 -2.16 -6.58
CA GLU A 88 -7.84 -1.10 -6.26
C GLU A 88 -6.41 -1.44 -6.67
N LEU A 89 -5.98 -2.72 -6.56
CA LEU A 89 -4.67 -3.16 -7.09
C LEU A 89 -4.54 -2.89 -8.59
N ARG A 90 -5.64 -3.05 -9.35
CA ARG A 90 -5.67 -2.78 -10.78
C ARG A 90 -5.67 -1.28 -11.09
N VAL A 91 -6.52 -0.50 -10.42
CA VAL A 91 -6.68 0.95 -10.68
C VAL A 91 -5.47 1.74 -10.23
N ARG A 92 -4.92 1.42 -9.05
CA ARG A 92 -3.81 2.14 -8.42
C ARG A 92 -2.48 1.43 -8.57
N ASN A 93 -2.29 0.69 -9.66
CA ASN A 93 -1.07 -0.09 -9.90
C ASN A 93 0.22 0.77 -9.91
N LYS A 94 0.12 2.05 -10.31
CA LYS A 94 1.22 3.01 -10.31
C LYS A 94 1.57 3.52 -8.90
N ASP A 95 0.61 3.54 -7.99
CA ASP A 95 0.80 3.99 -6.61
C ASP A 95 1.28 2.84 -5.72
N LYS A 96 0.85 1.61 -6.03
CA LYS A 96 1.13 0.40 -5.25
C LYS A 96 2.33 -0.40 -5.80
N LYS A 97 3.38 0.27 -6.30
CA LYS A 97 4.53 -0.40 -6.93
C LYS A 97 5.18 -1.46 -6.04
N ASP A 98 5.27 -1.18 -4.74
CA ASP A 98 5.89 -2.07 -3.75
C ASP A 98 5.10 -3.38 -3.56
N PHE A 99 3.83 -3.42 -3.96
CA PHE A 99 3.02 -4.63 -3.97
C PHE A 99 3.43 -5.60 -5.08
N PHE A 100 3.89 -5.09 -6.23
CA PHE A 100 4.19 -5.91 -7.41
C PHE A 100 5.60 -6.49 -7.34
N ASN A 101 5.78 -7.40 -6.40
CA ASN A 101 7.04 -8.08 -6.10
C ASN A 101 6.89 -9.61 -6.22
N SER A 102 8.00 -10.34 -6.14
CA SER A 102 8.03 -11.78 -6.37
C SER A 102 7.25 -12.60 -5.34
N LYS A 103 7.27 -12.20 -4.07
CA LYS A 103 6.56 -12.83 -2.96
C LYS A 103 5.06 -12.69 -3.15
N ASN A 104 4.57 -11.49 -3.39
CA ASN A 104 3.14 -11.26 -3.59
C ASN A 104 2.66 -11.90 -4.88
N TYR A 105 3.48 -11.92 -5.94
CA TYR A 105 3.17 -12.67 -7.16
C TYR A 105 2.95 -14.16 -6.85
N LYS A 106 3.87 -14.81 -6.13
CA LYS A 106 3.74 -16.21 -5.71
C LYS A 106 2.55 -16.43 -4.77
N SER A 107 2.30 -15.50 -3.85
CA SER A 107 1.14 -15.58 -2.95
C SER A 107 -0.18 -15.58 -3.73
N LEU A 108 -0.32 -14.73 -4.76
CA LEU A 108 -1.50 -14.72 -5.60
C LEU A 108 -1.58 -15.95 -6.50
N GLN A 109 -0.45 -16.46 -7.02
CA GLN A 109 -0.43 -17.73 -7.76
C GLN A 109 -0.85 -18.93 -6.92
N ASN A 110 -0.56 -18.94 -5.62
CA ASN A 110 -0.98 -20.03 -4.73
C ASN A 110 -2.44 -19.91 -4.29
N LEU A 111 -3.08 -18.76 -4.53
CA LEU A 111 -4.47 -18.51 -4.19
C LEU A 111 -5.43 -18.99 -5.29
N VAL A 112 -4.95 -19.03 -6.54
CA VAL A 112 -5.71 -19.44 -7.72
C VAL A 112 -5.31 -20.82 -8.22
#